data_AF-A0A138ZZU7-F1
#
_entry.id   AF-A0A138ZZU7-F1
#
_cell.length_a   1.000
_cell.length_b   1.000
_cell.length_c   1.000
_cell.angle_alpha   90.00
_cell.angle_beta   90.00
_cell.angle_gamma   90.00
#
_symmetry.space_group_name_H-M   'P 1'
#
loop_
_entity.id
_entity.type
_entity.pdbx_description
1 polymer ?
#
loop_
_entity_poly.entity_id
_entity_poly.type
_entity_poly.pdbx_seq_one_letter_code
_entity_poly.pdbx_strand_id
1 'polypeptide(L)'
;MDNRLIVPGTEVLCIVLHHLSFPTRLDDIIKEFGCEGSEISQIYQWGIAHICALFSNVLYWDKDQLTLEVLWEYADAVRDASAPYVDCFGFMDSTYWH
;
A
#
# COMPACT_ATOMS: atom_id res chain seq x y z
N MET A 1 14.09 -21.66 7.98
CA MET A 1 12.92 -22.55 8.03
C MET A 1 11.90 -21.95 7.08
N ASP A 2 11.60 -22.60 5.97
CA ASP A 2 10.54 -22.16 5.05
C ASP A 2 9.20 -22.43 5.73
N ASN A 3 8.69 -21.44 6.45
CA ASN A 3 7.32 -21.47 6.95
C ASN A 3 6.43 -21.25 5.74
N ARG A 4 5.82 -22.32 5.20
CA ARG A 4 4.86 -22.20 4.08
C ARG A 4 3.60 -21.54 4.61
N LEU A 5 3.62 -20.22 4.67
CA LEU A 5 2.49 -19.40 5.07
C LEU A 5 1.39 -19.56 4.01
N ILE A 6 0.24 -20.11 4.40
CA ILE A 6 -0.92 -20.25 3.51
C ILE A 6 -1.87 -19.13 3.88
N VAL A 7 -1.87 -18.06 3.08
CA VAL A 7 -2.70 -16.88 3.27
C VAL A 7 -3.62 -16.70 2.05
N PRO A 8 -4.93 -16.44 2.24
CA PRO A 8 -5.83 -16.10 1.14
C PRO A 8 -5.34 -14.89 0.34
N GLY A 9 -5.49 -14.92 -0.99
CA GLY A 9 -5.03 -13.81 -1.84
C GLY A 9 -5.69 -12.47 -1.53
N THR A 10 -6.94 -12.48 -1.05
CA THR A 10 -7.65 -11.26 -0.60
C THR A 10 -7.00 -10.65 0.65
N GLU A 11 -6.51 -11.49 1.56
CA GLU A 11 -5.85 -11.04 2.79
C GLU A 11 -4.46 -10.49 2.48
N VAL A 12 -3.72 -11.14 1.57
CA VAL A 12 -2.46 -10.58 1.03
C VAL A 12 -2.70 -9.20 0.43
N LEU A 13 -3.74 -9.03 -0.39
CA LEU A 13 -4.08 -7.75 -1.01
C LEU A 13 -4.45 -6.69 0.05
N CYS A 14 -5.26 -7.03 1.05
CA CYS A 14 -5.61 -6.12 2.13
C CYS A 14 -4.37 -5.68 2.93
N ILE A 15 -3.47 -6.60 3.27
CA ILE A 15 -2.22 -6.28 4.00
C ILE A 15 -1.35 -5.34 3.17
N VAL A 16 -1.21 -5.59 1.87
CA VAL A 16 -0.45 -4.71 0.97
C VAL A 16 -1.08 -3.32 0.88
N LEU A 17 -2.39 -3.23 0.63
CA LEU A 17 -3.10 -1.95 0.52
C LEU A 17 -3.03 -1.17 1.83
N HIS A 18 -3.17 -1.84 2.97
CA HIS A 18 -3.08 -1.23 4.29
C HIS A 18 -1.68 -0.71 4.63
N HIS A 19 -0.62 -1.36 4.12
CA HIS A 19 0.75 -0.84 4.22
C HIS A 19 0.98 0.40 3.34
N LEU A 20 0.25 0.51 2.23
CA LEU A 20 0.40 1.60 1.25
C LEU A 20 -0.52 2.80 1.53
N SER A 21 -1.60 2.63 2.30
CA SER A 21 -2.63 3.66 2.50
C SER A 21 -2.19 4.83 3.39
N PHE A 22 -1.22 4.63 4.28
CA PHE A 22 -0.70 5.64 5.21
C PHE A 22 0.63 5.12 5.78
N PRO A 23 1.49 5.92 6.46
CA PRO A 23 2.53 5.36 7.33
C PRO A 23 1.87 4.59 8.51
N THR A 24 1.43 3.37 8.23
CA THR A 24 0.76 2.50 9.18
C THR A 24 1.82 1.74 9.95
N ARG A 25 1.80 1.83 11.28
CA ARG A 25 2.80 1.14 12.10
C ARG A 25 2.60 -0.35 11.95
N LEU A 26 3.70 -1.10 11.84
CA LEU A 26 3.67 -2.55 11.75
C LEU A 26 2.87 -3.18 12.92
N ASP A 27 2.94 -2.58 14.11
CA ASP A 27 2.18 -2.99 15.29
C ASP A 27 0.65 -2.96 15.09
N ASP A 28 0.14 -2.01 14.32
CA ASP A 28 -1.30 -1.87 14.07
C ASP A 28 -1.79 -2.97 13.11
N ILE A 29 -0.95 -3.32 12.13
CA ILE A 29 -1.21 -4.39 11.16
C ILE A 29 -1.16 -5.76 11.83
N ILE A 30 -0.18 -5.97 12.71
CA ILE A 30 -0.10 -7.19 13.53
C ILE A 30 -1.37 -7.37 14.36
N LYS A 31 -1.90 -6.29 14.96
CA LYS A 31 -3.14 -6.36 15.75
C LYS A 31 -4.37 -6.65 14.90
N GLU A 32 -4.45 -6.11 13.70
CA GLU A 32 -5.62 -6.23 12.83
C GLU A 32 -5.70 -7.59 12.13
N PHE A 33 -4.56 -8.10 11.67
CA PHE A 33 -4.48 -9.37 10.93
C PHE A 33 -4.09 -10.56 11.82
N GLY A 34 -3.59 -10.32 13.04
CA GLY A 34 -3.24 -11.37 14.00
C GLY A 34 -2.02 -12.22 13.63
N CYS A 35 -1.25 -11.82 12.61
CA CYS A 35 -0.02 -12.48 12.20
C CYS A 35 1.21 -11.93 12.94
N GLU A 36 2.28 -12.71 13.04
CA GLU A 36 3.55 -12.19 13.55
C GLU A 36 4.13 -11.13 12.61
N GLY A 37 4.87 -10.16 13.15
CA GLY A 37 5.49 -9.10 12.33
C GLY A 37 6.41 -9.62 11.23
N SER A 38 7.04 -10.77 11.46
CA SER A 38 7.87 -11.45 10.45
C SER A 38 7.04 -12.04 9.30
N GLU A 39 5.81 -12.47 9.58
CA GLU A 39 4.87 -13.03 8.61
C GLU A 39 4.24 -11.90 7.79
N ILE A 40 3.81 -10.81 8.43
CA ILE A 40 3.33 -9.59 7.75
C ILE A 40 4.38 -9.07 6.76
N SER A 41 5.65 -8.99 7.19
CA SER A 41 6.74 -8.51 6.32
C SER A 41 6.94 -9.42 5.10
N GLN A 42 6.84 -10.75 5.28
CA GLN A 42 6.95 -11.71 4.19
C GLN A 42 5.75 -11.63 3.23
N ILE A 43 4.53 -11.54 3.77
CA ILE A 43 3.30 -11.37 2.97
C ILE A 43 3.38 -10.10 2.14
N TYR A 44 3.78 -8.98 2.76
CA TYR A 44 3.90 -7.70 2.08
C TYR A 44 4.92 -7.77 0.94
N GLN A 45 6.13 -8.27 1.21
CA GLN A 45 7.17 -8.39 0.18
C GLN A 45 6.73 -9.28 -0.98
N TRP A 46 6.12 -10.43 -0.67
CA TRP A 46 5.61 -11.33 -1.70
C TRP A 46 4.47 -10.70 -2.51
N GLY A 47 3.52 -10.04 -1.83
CA GLY A 47 2.38 -9.39 -2.45
C GLY A 47 2.79 -8.25 -3.39
N ILE A 48 3.71 -7.39 -2.96
CA ILE A 48 4.28 -6.34 -3.82
C ILE A 48 5.00 -6.94 -5.02
N ALA A 49 5.85 -7.96 -4.80
CA ALA A 49 6.55 -8.62 -5.92
C ALA A 49 5.56 -9.23 -6.92
N HIS A 50 4.48 -9.86 -6.43
CA HIS A 50 3.43 -10.44 -7.26
C HIS A 50 2.68 -9.39 -8.08
N ILE A 51 2.30 -8.28 -7.44
CA ILE A 51 1.62 -7.14 -8.08
C ILE A 51 2.53 -6.52 -9.14
N CYS A 52 3.81 -6.27 -8.83
CA CYS A 52 4.77 -5.73 -9.78
C CYS A 52 5.03 -6.69 -10.95
N ALA A 53 5.11 -8.00 -10.71
CA ALA A 53 5.30 -8.98 -11.77
C ALA A 53 4.14 -8.99 -12.78
N LEU A 54 2.90 -8.75 -12.33
CA LEU A 54 1.71 -8.76 -13.18
C LEU A 54 1.37 -7.40 -13.80
N PHE A 55 1.61 -6.32 -13.07
CA PHE A 55 1.10 -4.98 -13.39
C PHE A 55 2.19 -3.91 -13.48
N SER A 56 3.48 -4.27 -13.52
CA SER A 56 4.58 -3.30 -13.63
C SER A 56 4.37 -2.29 -14.75
N ASN A 57 3.85 -2.71 -15.90
CA ASN A 57 3.56 -1.85 -17.04
C ASN A 57 2.54 -0.73 -16.77
N VAL A 58 1.63 -0.91 -15.80
CA VAL A 58 0.63 0.09 -15.40
C VAL A 58 1.07 0.82 -14.12
N LEU A 59 1.90 0.18 -13.29
CA LEU A 59 2.44 0.77 -12.06
C LEU A 59 3.59 1.74 -12.32
N TYR A 60 4.37 1.54 -13.39
CA TYR A 60 5.29 2.56 -13.87
C TYR A 60 4.49 3.76 -14.36
N TRP A 61 4.99 4.95 -14.06
CA TRP A 61 4.36 6.21 -14.45
C TRP A 61 4.04 6.23 -15.94
N ASP A 62 2.78 5.96 -16.27
CA ASP A 62 2.25 6.06 -17.61
C ASP A 62 1.64 7.46 -17.76
N LYS A 63 2.46 8.39 -18.25
CA LYS A 63 2.07 9.78 -18.50
C LYS A 63 0.87 9.92 -19.46
N ASP A 64 0.57 8.89 -20.26
CA ASP A 64 -0.51 8.92 -21.24
C ASP A 64 -1.83 8.47 -20.59
N GLN A 65 -1.78 7.65 -19.53
CA GLN A 65 -2.95 7.21 -18.75
C GLN A 65 -3.16 8.02 -17.45
N LEU A 66 -2.09 8.41 -16.76
CA LEU A 66 -2.10 9.21 -15.53
C LEU A 66 -1.89 10.68 -15.87
N THR A 67 -2.78 11.24 -16.68
CA THR A 67 -2.80 12.67 -16.97
C THR A 67 -3.20 13.45 -15.71
N LEU A 68 -2.89 14.74 -15.68
CA LEU A 68 -3.24 15.61 -14.55
C LEU A 68 -4.74 15.57 -14.25
N GLU A 69 -5.58 15.51 -15.28
CA GLU A 69 -7.04 15.46 -15.14
C GLU A 69 -7.50 14.16 -14.44
N VAL A 70 -6.94 13.01 -14.82
CA VAL A 70 -7.24 11.71 -14.20
C VAL A 70 -6.79 11.67 -12.74
N LEU A 71 -5.63 12.26 -12.43
CA LEU A 71 -5.15 12.36 -11.05
C LEU A 71 -6.07 13.23 -10.17
N TRP A 72 -6.62 14.30 -10.72
CA TRP A 72 -7.58 15.15 -10.02
C TRP A 72 -8.89 14.40 -9.75
N GLU A 73 -9.38 13.62 -10.71
CA GLU A 73 -10.55 12.77 -10.53
C GLU A 73 -10.36 11.74 -9.40
N TYR A 74 -9.18 11.09 -9.33
CA TYR A 74 -8.87 10.20 -8.22
C TYR A 74 -8.76 10.92 -6.88
N ALA A 75 -8.14 12.10 -6.84
CA ALA A 75 -8.04 12.91 -5.62
C ALA A 75 -9.42 13.34 -5.10
N ASP A 76 -10.31 13.76 -6.01
CA ASP A 76 -11.69 14.12 -5.68
C ASP A 76 -12.48 12.91 -5.20
N ALA A 77 -12.36 11.75 -5.86
CA ALA A 77 -13.02 10.52 -5.43
C ALA A 77 -12.58 10.07 -4.02
N VAL A 78 -11.29 10.19 -3.69
CA VAL A 78 -10.76 9.89 -2.35
C VAL A 78 -11.30 10.89 -1.32
N ARG A 79 -11.34 12.19 -1.67
CA ARG A 79 -11.90 13.25 -0.80
C ARG A 79 -13.38 13.01 -0.52
N ASP A 80 -14.15 12.67 -1.55
CA ASP A 80 -15.60 12.46 -1.46
C ASP A 80 -15.96 11.17 -0.71
N ALA A 81 -15.07 10.17 -0.71
CA ALA A 81 -15.20 8.93 0.07
C ALA A 81 -14.99 9.12 1.60
N SER A 82 -15.01 10.36 2.10
CA SER A 82 -14.80 10.73 3.51
C SER A 82 -13.42 10.32 4.04
N ALA A 83 -12.37 10.49 3.24
CA ALA A 83 -11.00 10.38 3.73
C ALA A 83 -10.80 11.35 4.92
N PRO A 84 -10.24 10.90 6.06
CA PRO A 84 -10.18 11.69 7.30
C PRO A 84 -9.30 12.95 7.22
N TYR A 85 -8.59 13.17 6.10
CA TYR A 85 -7.70 14.31 5.90
C TYR A 85 -8.00 15.03 4.59
N VAL A 86 -8.43 16.29 4.71
CA VAL A 86 -8.76 17.18 3.59
C VAL A 86 -7.49 17.82 2.97
N ASP A 87 -6.35 17.77 3.67
CA ASP A 87 -5.09 18.45 3.32
C ASP A 87 -3.85 17.52 3.40
N CYS A 88 -3.95 16.26 2.96
CA CYS A 88 -2.78 15.37 2.94
C CYS A 88 -2.02 15.51 1.60
N PHE A 89 -1.17 16.54 1.48
CA PHE A 89 -0.33 16.81 0.28
C PHE A 89 0.91 15.89 0.14
N GLY A 90 0.93 14.77 0.86
CA GLY A 90 2.04 13.83 0.89
C GLY A 90 2.77 13.82 2.23
N PHE A 91 3.19 12.62 2.65
CA PHE A 91 4.12 12.46 3.76
C PHE A 91 5.51 12.91 3.28
N MET A 92 5.98 14.07 3.72
CA MET A 92 7.41 14.38 3.70
C MET A 92 8.07 13.47 4.73
N ASP A 93 8.65 12.36 4.28
CA ASP A 93 9.65 11.66 5.07
C ASP A 93 10.85 12.61 5.17
N SER A 94 10.87 13.44 6.21
CA SER A 94 12.11 14.07 6.62
C SER A 94 13.00 12.95 7.15
N THR A 95 13.77 12.33 6.26
CA THR A 95 15.04 11.70 6.65
C THR A 95 15.87 12.80 7.31
N TYR A 96 15.78 12.88 8.63
CA TYR A 96 16.73 13.59 9.45
C TYR A 96 18.06 12.87 9.27
N TRP A 97 18.89 13.44 8.40
CA TRP A 97 20.29 13.07 8.27
C TRP A 97 21.02 13.59 9.52
N HIS A 98 21.53 12.67 10.33
CA HIS A 98 22.59 12.93 11.30
C HIS A 98 23.93 12.49 10.71
#